data_AF-A0A432QLH1-F1
#
_entry.id   AF-A0A432QLH1-F1
#
_cell.length_a   1.000
_cell.length_b   1.000
_cell.length_c   1.000
_cell.angle_alpha   90.00
_cell.angle_beta   90.00
_cell.angle_gamma   90.00
#
_symmetry.space_group_name_H-M   'P 1'
#
loop_
_entity.id
_entity.type
_entity.pdbx_description
1 polymer ?
#
loop_
_entity_poly.entity_id
_entity_poly.type
_entity_poly.pdbx_seq_one_letter_code
_entity_poly.pdbx_strand_id
1 'polypeptide(L)' 'MKILVFGAGALGQALGCLLTADGHDVDLIIRKRFIDVIQVNGLEVIGIFGNFTADPDRL' A
#
# COMPACT_ATOMS: atom_id res chain seq x y z
N MET A 1 -13.13 0.44 -5.74
CA MET A 1 -13.80 1.32 -4.74
C MET A 1 -12.80 2.32 -4.19
N LYS A 2 -13.23 3.40 -3.51
CA LYS A 2 -12.34 4.33 -2.79
C LYS A 2 -12.19 3.93 -1.33
N ILE A 3 -10.97 3.71 -0.85
CA ILE A 3 -10.69 3.15 0.48
C ILE A 3 -9.58 3.94 1.16
N LEU A 4 -9.83 4.41 2.37
CA LEU A 4 -8.81 5.04 3.22
C LEU A 4 -8.30 4.03 4.26
N VAL A 5 -7.00 3.75 4.26
CA VAL A 5 -6.36 2.94 5.31
C VAL A 5 -5.71 3.88 6.32
N PHE A 6 -6.41 4.11 7.43
CA PHE A 6 -5.88 4.90 8.54
C PHE A 6 -5.03 4.04 9.48
N GLY A 7 -3.71 4.26 9.49
CA GLY A 7 -2.77 3.45 10.26
C GLY A 7 -2.02 2.44 9.40
N ALA A 8 -1.36 2.92 8.35
CA ALA A 8 -0.53 2.11 7.45
C ALA A 8 0.82 1.70 8.08
N GLY A 9 0.77 0.91 9.16
CA GLY A 9 1.89 0.09 9.64
C GLY A 9 2.05 -1.17 8.78
N ALA A 10 2.69 -2.22 9.31
CA ALA A 10 2.91 -3.46 8.55
C ALA A 10 1.61 -4.04 7.95
N LEU A 11 0.56 -4.21 8.77
CA LEU A 11 -0.72 -4.75 8.30
C LEU A 11 -1.45 -3.78 7.36
N GLY A 12 -1.45 -2.49 7.68
CA GLY A 12 -2.15 -1.50 6.85
C GLY A 12 -1.52 -1.32 5.48
N GLN A 13 -0.19 -1.35 5.37
CA GLN A 13 0.52 -1.36 4.08
C GLN A 13 0.24 -2.66 3.31
N ALA A 14 0.21 -3.81 3.99
CA ALA A 14 -0.11 -5.08 3.35
C ALA A 14 -1.53 -5.05 2.73
N LEU A 15 -2.53 -4.67 3.53
CA LEU A 15 -3.90 -4.55 3.04
C LEU A 15 -4.02 -3.50 1.93
N GLY A 16 -3.36 -2.35 2.09
CA GLY A 16 -3.32 -1.30 1.09
C GLY A 16 -2.80 -1.80 -0.26
N CYS A 17 -1.65 -2.47 -0.25
CA CYS A 17 -1.05 -3.05 -1.46
C CYS A 17 -1.97 -4.08 -2.12
N LEU A 18 -2.57 -4.99 -1.35
CA LEU A 18 -3.47 -6.02 -1.90
C LEU A 18 -4.73 -5.39 -2.51
N LEU A 19 -5.32 -4.39 -1.85
CA LEU A 19 -6.51 -3.68 -2.36
C LEU A 19 -6.18 -2.88 -3.62
N THR A 20 -5.03 -2.20 -3.67
CA THR A 20 -4.57 -1.50 -4.87
C THR A 20 -4.31 -2.47 -6.02
N ALA A 21 -3.68 -3.63 -5.74
CA ALA A 21 -3.43 -4.67 -6.74
C ALA A 21 -4.73 -5.27 -7.32
N ASP A 22 -5.79 -5.35 -6.51
CA ASP A 22 -7.13 -5.76 -6.95
C ASP A 22 -7.89 -4.65 -7.73
N GLY A 23 -7.28 -3.48 -7.90
CA GLY A 23 -7.81 -2.38 -8.72
C GLY A 23 -8.66 -1.36 -7.95
N HIS A 24 -8.60 -1.35 -6.62
CA HIS A 24 -9.22 -0.30 -5.81
C HIS A 24 -8.36 0.98 -5.79
N ASP A 25 -9.02 2.11 -5.52
CA ASP A 25 -8.41 3.42 -5.29
C ASP A 25 -8.17 3.54 -3.79
N VAL A 26 -6.91 3.55 -3.36
CA VAL A 26 -6.53 3.39 -1.95
C VAL A 26 -5.63 4.53 -1.51
N ASP A 27 -6.04 5.23 -0.45
CA ASP A 27 -5.23 6.25 0.20
C ASP A 27 -4.66 5.68 1.52
N LEU A 28 -3.36 5.88 1.77
CA LEU A 28 -2.71 5.45 3.01
C LEU A 28 -2.40 6.63 3.93
N ILE A 29 -2.93 6.61 5.16
CA ILE A 29 -2.44 7.50 6.22
C ILE A 29 -1.34 6.79 7.00
N ILE A 30 -0.11 7.27 6.78
CA ILE A 30 1.13 6.72 7.30
C ILE A 30 1.99 7.81 7.97
N ARG A 31 2.96 7.41 8.79
CA ARG A 31 3.97 8.34 9.32
C ARG A 31 4.87 8.86 8.20
N LYS A 32 5.14 10.17 8.22
CA LYS A 32 5.94 10.89 7.22
C LYS A 32 7.24 10.17 6.79
N ARG A 33 7.96 9.55 7.72
CA ARG A 33 9.21 8.83 7.44
C ARG A 33 9.11 7.69 6.41
N PHE A 34 7.90 7.21 6.13
CA PHE A 34 7.66 6.15 5.15
C PHE A 34 7.15 6.68 3.79
N ILE A 35 6.70 7.93 3.73
CA ILE A 35 6.10 8.50 2.52
C ILE A 35 7.11 8.52 1.38
N ASP A 36 8.29 9.11 1.60
CA ASP A 36 9.29 9.30 0.54
C ASP A 36 9.74 7.95 -0.06
N VAL A 37 9.90 6.92 0.77
CA VAL A 37 10.30 5.58 0.29
C VAL A 37 9.20 4.93 -0.53
N ILE A 38 7.93 5.06 -0.13
CA ILE A 38 6.79 4.50 -0.86
C ILE A 38 6.56 5.26 -2.17
N GLN A 39 6.72 6.58 -2.17
CA GLN A 39 6.59 7.39 -3.39
C GLN A 39 7.69 7.11 -4.43
N VAL A 40 8.83 6.56 -4.00
CA VAL A 40 9.92 6.17 -4.91
C VAL A 40 9.81 4.72 -5.36
N ASN A 41 9.46 3.80 -4.45
CA ASN A 41 9.58 2.36 -4.70
C ASN A 41 8.22 1.63 -4.80
N GLY A 42 7.14 2.28 -4.38
CA GLY A 42 5.83 1.65 -4.21
C GLY A 42 5.78 0.77 -2.96
N LEU A 43 4.87 -0.20 -2.97
CA LEU A 43 4.80 -1.25 -1.97
C LEU A 43 4.98 -2.63 -2.62
N GLU A 44 5.77 -3.47 -1.98
CA GLU A 44 5.88 -4.89 -2.27
C GLU A 44 5.49 -5.69 -1.03
N VAL A 45 4.59 -6.65 -1.21
CA VAL A 45 4.12 -7.57 -0.16
C VAL A 45 4.37 -8.99 -0.62
N ILE A 46 5.27 -9.67 0.08
CA ILE A 46 5.55 -11.10 -0.11
C ILE A 46 4.99 -11.90 1.06
N GLY A 47 4.42 -13.07 0.78
CA GLY A 47 3.94 -13.94 1.85
C GLY A 47 3.15 -15.14 1.37
N ILE A 48 2.42 -15.77 2.30
CA ILE A 48 1.66 -17.01 2.06
C ILE A 48 0.54 -16.86 1.02
N PHE A 49 0.13 -15.63 0.73
CA PHE A 49 -0.90 -15.30 -0.26
C PHE A 49 -0.33 -14.98 -1.64
N GLY A 50 0.98 -15.10 -1.83
CA GLY A 50 1.69 -14.71 -3.04
C GLY A 50 2.43 -13.38 -2.90
N ASN A 51 2.87 -12.87 -4.04
CA ASN A 51 3.61 -11.62 -4.14
C ASN A 51 2.73 -10.58 -4.81
N PHE A 52 2.57 -9.43 -4.15
CA PHE A 52 1.78 -8.31 -4.62
C PHE A 52 2.63 -7.06 -4.68
N THR A 53 2.37 -6.24 -5.68
CA THR A 53 3.03 -4.95 -5.86
C THR A 53 1.99 -3.88 -6.10
N ALA A 54 2.23 -2.69 -5.59
CA ALA A 54 1.43 -1.51 -5.85
C ALA A 54 2.35 -0.34 -6.21
N ASP A 55 2.14 0.22 -7.39
CA ASP A 55 2.95 1.31 -7.93
C ASP A 55 2.79 2.60 -7.10
N PRO A 56 3.84 3.43 -7.00
CA PRO A 56 3.78 4.70 -6.28
C PRO A 56 2.66 5.63 -6.75
N ASP A 57 2.36 5.66 -8.04
CA ASP A 57 1.32 6.52 -8.61
C ASP A 57 -0.11 6.08 -8.25
N ARG A 58 -0.25 4.96 -7.54
CA ARG A 58 -1.53 4.35 -7.15
C ARG A 58 -1.71 4.27 -5.63
N LEU A 59 -0.90 4.98 -4.84
CA LEU A 59 -0.85 4.93 -3.37
C LEU A 59 -0.53 6.27 -2.68
#